data_AF-A0A7X2SY52-F1
#
_entry.id   AF-A0A7X2SY52-F1
#
_cell.length_a   1.000
_cell.length_b   1.000
_cell.length_c   1.000
_cell.angle_alpha   90.00
_cell.angle_beta   90.00
_cell.angle_gamma   90.00
#
_symmetry.space_group_name_H-M   'P 1'
#
loop_
_entity.id
_entity.type
_entity.pdbx_description
1 polymer ?
#
loop_
_entity_poly.entity_id
_entity_poly.type
_entity_poly.pdbx_seq_one_letter_code
_entity_poly.pdbx_strand_id
1 'polypeptide(L)' 'TPSALGVASPALYFEKHGLGLTAGREFGNDQFVRLNFGCTRALLDEAVARLKRALAARL' A
#
# COMPACT_ATOMS: atom_id res chain seq x y z
N THR A 1 15.18 7.38 3.72
CA THR A 1 15.10 6.34 4.78
C THR A 1 14.41 5.12 4.23
N PRO A 2 14.96 3.91 4.40
CA PRO A 2 14.28 2.67 4.03
C PRO A 2 12.96 2.51 4.81
N SER A 3 11.92 1.97 4.18
CA SER A 3 10.69 1.61 4.89
C SER A 3 10.89 0.31 5.70
N ALA A 4 10.15 0.16 6.80
CA ALA A 4 10.12 -1.10 7.57
C ALA A 4 9.51 -2.27 6.79
N LEU A 5 8.81 -2.00 5.67
CA LEU A 5 8.26 -3.04 4.79
C LEU A 5 9.36 -3.85 4.08
N GLY A 6 10.54 -3.25 3.90
CA GLY A 6 11.73 -3.95 3.37
C GLY A 6 11.53 -4.50 1.96
N VAL A 7 10.75 -3.82 1.11
CA VAL A 7 10.52 -4.18 -0.29
C VAL A 7 11.03 -3.09 -1.22
N ALA A 8 11.45 -3.48 -2.43
CA ALA A 8 12.01 -2.54 -3.40
C ALA A 8 10.99 -1.47 -3.86
N SER A 9 9.73 -1.88 -4.10
CA SER A 9 8.65 -0.98 -4.49
C SER A 9 7.38 -1.30 -3.71
N PRO A 10 7.03 -0.50 -2.68
CA PRO A 10 5.80 -0.67 -1.92
C PRO A 10 4.54 -0.64 -2.79
N ALA A 11 4.50 0.22 -3.80
CA ALA A 11 3.38 0.31 -4.74
C ALA A 11 3.15 -1.02 -5.49
N LEU A 12 4.19 -1.57 -6.13
CA LEU A 12 4.10 -2.86 -6.83
C LEU A 12 3.83 -4.02 -5.88
N TYR A 13 4.35 -3.93 -4.66
CA TYR A 13 4.08 -4.94 -3.63
C TYR A 13 2.58 -4.98 -3.29
N PHE A 14 1.98 -3.84 -2.94
CA PHE A 14 0.56 -3.79 -2.61
C PHE A 14 -0.36 -4.08 -3.82
N GLU A 15 0.06 -3.74 -5.04
CA GLU A 15 -0.67 -4.08 -6.26
C GLU A 15 -0.85 -5.60 -6.41
N LYS A 16 0.18 -6.40 -6.12
CA LYS A 16 0.10 -7.87 -6.09
C LYS A 16 -0.86 -8.42 -5.03
N HIS A 17 -1.17 -7.61 -4.01
CA HIS A 17 -2.17 -7.92 -2.98
C HIS A 17 -3.54 -7.28 -3.26
N GLY A 18 -3.77 -6.81 -4.49
CA GLY A 18 -5.04 -6.26 -4.93
C GLY A 18 -5.31 -4.84 -4.44
N LEU A 19 -4.26 -4.04 -4.23
CA LEU A 19 -4.34 -2.64 -3.79
C LEU A 19 -3.63 -1.74 -4.79
N GLY A 20 -4.39 -1.01 -5.62
CA GLY A 20 -3.86 0.02 -6.50
C GLY A 20 -3.58 1.32 -5.74
N LEU A 21 -2.35 1.46 -5.22
CA LEU A 21 -1.91 2.66 -4.48
C LEU A 21 -1.02 3.55 -5.35
N THR A 22 -1.14 4.87 -5.20
CA THR A 22 -0.25 5.81 -5.91
C THR A 22 1.16 5.71 -5.32
N ALA A 23 2.18 5.63 -6.18
CA ALA A 23 3.57 5.51 -5.75
C ALA A 23 4.09 6.81 -5.15
N GLY A 24 4.81 6.72 -4.01
CA GLY A 24 5.40 7.88 -3.34
C GLY A 24 6.50 8.58 -4.15
N ARG A 25 7.03 7.95 -5.20
CA ARG A 25 8.03 8.56 -6.12
C ARG A 25 7.53 9.86 -6.73
N GLU A 26 6.23 9.96 -7.00
CA GLU A 26 5.57 11.16 -7.53
C GLU A 26 5.56 12.32 -6.52
N PHE A 27 5.91 12.03 -5.26
CA PHE A 27 5.97 12.94 -4.11
C PHE A 27 7.37 13.00 -3.49
N GLY A 28 8.39 12.46 -4.18
CA GLY A 28 9.79 12.53 -3.74
C GLY A 28 10.27 11.40 -2.81
N ASN A 29 9.48 10.33 -2.61
CA ASN A 29 9.93 9.19 -1.80
C ASN A 29 9.36 7.83 -2.25
N ASP A 30 10.21 7.03 -2.89
CA ASP A 30 9.87 5.71 -3.45
C ASP A 30 9.47 4.67 -2.39
N GLN A 31 9.79 4.92 -1.11
CA GLN A 31 9.50 4.02 0.00
C GLN A 31 8.10 4.21 0.60
N PHE A 32 7.27 5.08 0.00
CA PHE A 32 5.92 5.39 0.47
C PHE A 32 4.87 5.14 -0.61
N VAL A 33 3.61 5.10 -0.18
CA VAL A 33 2.42 4.99 -1.02
C VAL A 33 1.35 5.96 -0.51
N ARG A 34 0.49 6.43 -1.42
CA ARG A 34 -0.68 7.24 -1.07
C ARG A 34 -1.95 6.44 -1.31
N LEU A 35 -2.76 6.33 -0.26
CA LEU A 35 -4.11 5.78 -0.31
C LEU A 35 -5.12 6.89 -0.58
N ASN A 36 -5.98 6.72 -1.58
CA ASN A 36 -7.18 7.53 -1.73
C ASN A 36 -8.33 6.85 -0.98
N PHE A 37 -8.90 7.55 0.00
CA PHE A 37 -10.01 7.07 0.83
C PHE A 37 -11.36 7.73 0.49
N GLY A 38 -11.45 8.46 -0.63
CA GLY A 38 -12.67 9.04 -1.17
C GLY A 38 -13.61 7.98 -1.78
N CYS A 39 -14.05 7.03 -0.94
CA CYS A 39 -14.90 5.91 -1.31
C CYS A 39 -15.89 5.59 -0.18
N THR A 40 -16.76 4.58 -0.39
CA THR A 40 -17.67 4.13 0.66
C THR A 40 -16.90 3.52 1.83
N ARG A 41 -17.50 3.59 3.02
CA ARG A 41 -16.92 2.97 4.22
C ARG A 41 -16.61 1.48 4.03
N ALA A 42 -17.52 0.75 3.38
CA ALA A 42 -17.34 -0.67 3.09
C ALA A 42 -16.10 -0.96 2.23
N LEU A 43 -15.86 -0.14 1.20
CA LEU A 43 -14.67 -0.31 0.35
C LEU A 43 -13.38 0.04 1.10
N LEU A 44 -13.41 1.07 1.94
CA LEU A 44 -12.26 1.42 2.78
C LEU A 44 -11.94 0.30 3.78
N ASP A 45 -12.95 -0.29 4.42
CA ASP A 45 -12.76 -1.43 5.34
C ASP A 45 -12.13 -2.62 4.61
N GLU A 46 -12.57 -2.91 3.37
CA GLU A 46 -11.96 -3.94 2.55
C GLU A 46 -10.50 -3.64 2.20
N ALA A 47 -10.19 -2.39 1.81
CA ALA A 47 -8.84 -1.96 1.51
C ALA A 47 -7.91 -2.11 2.74
N VAL A 48 -8.37 -1.72 3.93
CA VAL A 48 -7.64 -1.91 5.19
C VAL A 48 -7.41 -3.39 5.48
N ALA A 49 -8.41 -4.25 5.25
CA ALA A 49 -8.25 -5.70 5.41
C ALA A 49 -7.22 -6.29 4.43
N ARG A 50 -7.19 -5.82 3.18
CA ARG A 50 -6.15 -6.20 2.19
C ARG A 50 -4.77 -5.72 2.62
N LEU A 51 -4.64 -4.49 3.15
CA LEU A 51 -3.37 -3.95 3.66
C LEU A 51 -2.81 -4.84 4.78
N LYS A 52 -3.65 -5.19 5.75
CA LYS A 52 -3.26 -6.08 6.86
C LYS A 52 -2.81 -7.47 6.36
N ARG A 53 -3.54 -8.06 5.40
CA ARG A 53 -3.17 -9.35 4.80
C ARG A 53 -1.84 -9.29 4.05
N ALA A 54 -1.59 -8.21 3.31
CA ALA A 54 -0.31 -7.99 2.65
C ALA A 54 0.83 -7.96 3.68
N LEU A 55 0.71 -7.14 4.73
CA LEU A 55 1.71 -7.06 5.79
C LEU A 55 1.96 -8.42 6.48
N ALA A 56 0.90 -9.19 6.76
CA ALA A 56 1.03 -10.52 7.36
C ALA A 56 1.73 -11.52 6.42
N ALA A 57 1.56 -11.40 5.11
CA ALA A 57 2.23 -12.24 4.12
C ALA A 57 3.70 -11.85 3.86
N ARG A 58 4.17 -10.72 4.42
CA ARG A 58 5.58 -10.28 4.35
C ARG A 58 6.45 -10.94 5.42
N LEU A 59 5.85 -11.27 6.57
CA LEU A 59 6.47 -11.95 7.71
C LEU A 59 6.74 -13.42 7.36
#